data_AF-A0A4S2HGF4-F1
#
_entry.id   AF-A0A4S2HGF4-F1
#
_cell.length_a   1.000
_cell.length_b   1.000
_cell.length_c   1.000
_cell.angle_alpha   90.00
_cell.angle_beta   90.00
_cell.angle_gamma   90.00
#
_symmetry.space_group_name_H-M   'P 1'
#
loop_
_entity.id
_entity.type
_entity.pdbx_description
1 polymer ?
#
loop_
_entity_poly.entity_id
_entity_poly.type
_entity_poly.pdbx_seq_one_letter_code
_entity_poly.pdbx_strand_id
1 'polypeptide(L)' 'MRNWLANEARGRSDGAGRILDAYDDFQEWNYERQCAAGFSEDDILDYPTSELLTAMFDWTKAGRPASY' A
#
# COMPACT_ATOMS: atom_id res chain seq x y z
N MET A 1 15.07 9.32 19.64
CA MET A 1 14.10 9.87 20.61
C MET A 1 12.70 9.40 20.20
N ARG A 2 12.05 8.51 20.97
CA ARG A 2 10.59 8.14 20.91
C ARG A 2 10.19 6.85 21.67
N ASN A 3 11.00 6.27 22.56
CA ASN A 3 10.62 5.02 23.26
C ASN A 3 9.71 5.20 24.50
N TRP A 4 9.45 6.42 24.96
CA TRP A 4 8.64 6.64 26.16
C TRP A 4 7.13 6.51 25.88
N LEU A 5 6.66 7.03 24.73
CA LEU A 5 5.24 7.02 24.36
C LEU A 5 4.69 5.60 24.14
N ALA A 6 5.51 4.70 23.58
CA ALA A 6 5.15 3.30 23.37
C ALA A 6 5.02 2.52 24.68
N ASN A 7 5.76 2.92 25.72
CA ASN A 7 5.79 2.24 27.01
C ASN A 7 4.60 2.64 27.89
N GLU A 8 4.13 3.89 27.77
CA GLU A 8 3.03 4.44 28.56
C GLU A 8 1.64 4.04 28.02
N ALA A 9 1.53 3.81 26.70
CA ALA A 9 0.24 3.53 26.06
C ALA A 9 -0.28 2.08 26.22
N ARG A 10 0.53 1.12 26.73
CA ARG A 10 0.28 -0.35 26.56
C ARG A 10 -0.17 -0.73 25.13
N GLY A 11 0.16 0.11 24.16
CA GLY A 11 -0.33 0.06 22.80
C GLY A 11 0.80 -0.48 21.95
N ARG A 12 0.56 -1.64 21.33
CA ARG A 12 1.56 -2.30 20.51
C ARG A 12 2.13 -1.31 19.49
N SER A 13 3.45 -1.35 19.31
CA SER A 13 4.21 -0.63 18.29
C SER A 13 3.86 -1.06 16.84
N ASP A 14 2.66 -1.58 16.62
CA ASP A 14 2.17 -2.11 15.34
C ASP A 14 1.92 -1.00 14.31
N GLY A 15 1.99 0.28 14.70
CA GLY A 15 1.55 1.40 13.87
C GLY A 15 2.36 1.59 12.59
N ALA A 16 3.69 1.43 12.64
CA ALA A 16 4.54 1.58 11.45
C ALA A 16 4.52 0.30 10.58
N GLY A 17 4.58 -0.88 11.20
CA GLY A 17 4.53 -2.16 10.49
C GLY A 17 3.25 -2.32 9.69
N ARG A 18 2.09 -2.02 10.29
CA ARG A 18 0.79 -2.08 9.60
C ARG A 18 0.67 -1.16 8.40
N ILE A 19 1.38 -0.03 8.39
CA ILE A 19 1.37 0.89 7.25
C ILE A 19 2.23 0.33 6.12
N LEU A 20 3.37 -0.28 6.45
CA LEU A 20 4.24 -0.93 5.48
C LEU A 20 3.57 -2.18 4.88
N ASP A 21 3.01 -3.05 5.73
CA ASP A 21 2.28 -4.25 5.28
C ASP A 21 1.12 -3.87 4.34
N ALA A 22 0.33 -2.85 4.71
CA ALA A 22 -0.74 -2.36 3.85
C ALA A 22 -0.24 -1.71 2.56
N TYR A 23 0.95 -1.13 2.55
CA TYR A 23 1.55 -0.58 1.34
C TYR A 23 2.04 -1.70 0.41
N ASP A 24 2.62 -2.75 0.96
CA ASP A 24 3.05 -3.93 0.20
C ASP A 24 1.85 -4.65 -0.44
N ASP A 25 0.78 -4.88 0.31
CA ASP A 25 -0.48 -5.45 -0.20
C ASP A 25 -1.04 -4.61 -1.37
N PHE A 26 -0.96 -3.28 -1.25
CA PHE A 26 -1.39 -2.37 -2.30
C PHE A 26 -0.50 -2.45 -3.55
N GLN A 27 0.82 -2.52 -3.39
CA GLN A 27 1.75 -2.60 -4.51
C GLN A 27 1.54 -3.90 -5.31
N GLU A 28 1.36 -5.03 -4.62
CA GLU A 28 1.06 -6.32 -5.24
C GLU A 28 -0.26 -6.27 -6.03
N TRP A 29 -1.35 -5.84 -5.38
CA TRP A 29 -2.66 -5.67 -6.02
C TRP A 29 -2.60 -4.74 -7.25
N ASN A 30 -1.88 -3.61 -7.14
CA ASN A 30 -1.81 -2.64 -8.22
C ASN A 30 -0.93 -3.13 -9.39
N TYR A 31 0.10 -3.92 -9.11
CA TYR A 31 0.92 -4.57 -10.13
C TYR A 31 0.06 -5.57 -10.93
N GLU A 32 -0.63 -6.48 -10.24
CA GLU A 32 -1.51 -7.48 -10.87
C GLU A 32 -2.62 -6.82 -11.71
N ARG A 33 -3.24 -5.74 -11.20
CA ARG A 33 -4.22 -4.94 -11.94
C ARG A 33 -3.66 -4.38 -13.25
N GLN A 34 -2.45 -3.84 -13.21
CA GLN A 34 -1.83 -3.24 -14.41
C GLN A 34 -1.39 -4.31 -15.41
N CYS A 35 -0.86 -5.45 -14.94
CA CYS A 35 -0.60 -6.60 -15.79
C CYS A 35 -1.89 -7.09 -16.48
N ALA A 36 -3.01 -7.17 -15.75
CA ALA A 36 -4.31 -7.54 -16.30
C ALA A 36 -4.84 -6.50 -17.32
N ALA A 37 -4.50 -5.22 -17.14
CA ALA A 37 -4.80 -4.15 -18.09
C ALA A 37 -3.86 -4.12 -19.31
N GLY A 38 -2.82 -4.97 -19.35
CA GLY A 38 -1.91 -5.13 -20.47
C GLY A 38 -0.73 -4.16 -20.49
N PHE A 39 -0.42 -3.51 -19.37
CA PHE A 39 0.77 -2.66 -19.24
C PHE A 39 2.05 -3.51 -19.22
N SER A 40 3.12 -2.97 -19.78
CA SER A 40 4.45 -3.57 -19.65
C SER A 40 5.02 -3.30 -18.26
N GLU A 41 5.99 -4.11 -17.81
CA GLU A 41 6.64 -3.88 -16.51
C GLU A 41 7.31 -2.51 -16.43
N ASP A 42 7.85 -2.01 -17.54
CA ASP A 42 8.46 -0.67 -17.62
C ASP A 42 7.42 0.43 -17.38
N ASP A 43 6.20 0.30 -17.95
CA ASP A 43 5.11 1.25 -17.71
C ASP A 43 4.62 1.20 -16.25
N ILE A 44 4.65 0.01 -15.63
CA ILE A 44 4.26 -0.21 -14.23
C ILE A 44 5.30 0.38 -13.26
N LEU A 45 6.53 0.65 -13.71
CA LEU A 45 7.55 1.25 -12.86
C LEU A 45 7.62 2.77 -13.01
N ASP A 46 7.13 3.33 -14.12
CA ASP A 46 7.23 4.75 -14.47
C ASP A 46 5.90 5.53 -14.29
N TYR A 47 4.99 5.02 -13.45
CA TYR A 47 3.67 5.65 -13.29
C TYR A 47 3.74 7.02 -12.58
N PRO A 48 2.94 8.01 -13.01
CA PRO A 48 2.82 9.30 -12.33
C PRO A 48 2.23 9.17 -10.90
N THR A 49 2.71 10.00 -9.96
CA THR A 49 2.23 9.99 -8.56
C THR A 49 0.70 10.19 -8.44
N SER A 50 0.08 10.94 -9.35
CA SER A 50 -1.37 11.15 -9.39
C SER A 50 -2.17 9.88 -9.71
N GLU A 51 -1.63 9.02 -10.57
CA GLU A 51 -2.27 7.75 -10.95
C GLU A 51 -2.15 6.73 -9.83
N LEU A 52 -0.98 6.68 -9.17
CA LEU A 52 -0.78 5.84 -7.99
C LEU A 52 -1.76 6.20 -6.86
N LEU A 53 -1.94 7.49 -6.58
CA LEU A 53 -2.88 7.94 -5.55
C LEU A 53 -4.31 7.55 -5.89
N THR A 54 -4.71 7.66 -7.17
CA THR A 54 -6.02 7.23 -7.64
C THR A 54 -6.21 5.72 -7.44
N ALA A 55 -5.21 4.91 -7.80
CA ALA A 55 -5.23 3.47 -7.57
C ALA A 55 -5.32 3.11 -6.08
N MET A 56 -4.65 3.86 -5.21
CA MET A 56 -4.71 3.65 -3.75
C MET A 56 -6.09 3.96 -3.17
N PHE A 57 -6.81 4.94 -3.73
CA PHE A 57 -8.21 5.20 -3.38
C PHE A 57 -9.14 4.08 -3.85
N ASP A 58 -8.95 3.58 -5.08
CA ASP A 58 -9.72 2.44 -5.61
C ASP A 58 -9.53 1.19 -4.75
N TRP A 59 -8.28 0.88 -4.40
CA TRP A 59 -7.92 -0.25 -3.53
C TRP A 59 -8.55 -0.12 -2.14
N THR A 60 -8.53 1.09 -1.57
CA THR A 60 -9.20 1.36 -0.28
C THR A 60 -10.71 1.18 -0.38
N LYS A 61 -11.33 1.63 -1.48
CA LYS A 61 -12.77 1.46 -1.74
C LYS A 61 -13.16 -0.01 -1.95
N ALA A 62 -12.25 -0.81 -2.51
CA ALA A 62 -12.42 -2.27 -2.65
C ALA A 62 -12.25 -3.04 -1.33
N GLY A 63 -11.91 -2.37 -0.23
CA GLY A 63 -11.76 -2.99 1.09
C GLY A 63 -10.34 -3.50 1.40
N ARG A 64 -9.34 -3.04 0.65
CA ARG A 64 -7.92 -3.41 0.80
C ARG A 64 -7.67 -4.91 0.63
N PRO A 65 -8.00 -5.49 -0.54
CA PRO A 65 -7.65 -6.87 -0.84
C PRO A 65 -6.13 -7.04 -0.94
N ALA A 66 -5.62 -8.21 -0.54
CA ALA A 66 -4.21 -8.54 -0.66
C ALA A 66 -3.79 -8.95 -2.09
N SER A 67 -4.75 -9.25 -2.98
CA SER A 67 -4.50 -9.65 -4.39
C SER A 67 -5.66 -9.22 -5.30
N TYR A 68 -5.39 -9.01 -6.59
CA TYR A 68 -6.32 -8.48 -7.61
C TYR A 68 -7.14 -9.56 -8.34
#